data_AF-A0A0Q9TY38-F1
#
_entry.id   AF-A0A0Q9TY38-F1
#
_cell.length_a   1.000
_cell.length_b   1.000
_cell.length_c   1.000
_cell.angle_alpha   90.00
_cell.angle_beta   90.00
_cell.angle_gamma   90.00
#
_symmetry.space_group_name_H-M   'P 1'
#
loop_
_entity.id
_entity.type
_entity.pdbx_description
1 polymer ?
#
loop_
_entity_poly.entity_id
_entity_poly.type
_entity_poly.pdbx_seq_one_letter_code
_entity_poly.pdbx_strand_id
1 'polypeptide(L)'
;MTRYAIDSDGVSRERLALAHDPAELRECASHVATATAGAMASTGDEGDVLRVELDRFRVVHAHALDAVADAAGALADRLDRSTLEARSVELFVTAGFAGVAASSTVNLGDPVSAVAP
;
A
#
# COMPACT_ATOMS: atom_id res chain seq x y z
N MET A 1 8.01 7.44 -26.24
CA MET A 1 7.73 7.70 -24.81
C MET A 1 6.47 6.94 -24.45
N THR A 2 6.62 5.71 -23.97
CA THR A 2 5.50 4.86 -23.53
C THR A 2 4.88 5.52 -22.30
N ARG A 3 3.61 5.94 -22.40
CA ARG A 3 2.86 6.44 -21.23
C ARG A 3 2.79 5.28 -20.23
N TYR A 4 3.42 5.44 -19.08
CA TYR A 4 3.19 4.57 -17.93
C TYR A 4 1.71 4.76 -17.54
N ALA A 5 0.86 3.83 -17.98
CA ALA A 5 -0.50 3.74 -17.47
C ALA A 5 -0.44 2.94 -16.16
N ILE A 6 -0.81 3.59 -15.05
CA ILE A 6 -0.98 2.89 -13.78
C ILE A 6 -2.30 2.11 -13.88
N ASP A 7 -2.24 0.79 -13.70
CA ASP A 7 -3.43 -0.05 -13.58
C ASP A 7 -4.09 0.21 -12.22
N SER A 8 -5.03 1.17 -12.18
CA SER A 8 -5.77 1.53 -10.97
C SER A 8 -6.57 0.38 -10.38
N ASP A 9 -7.07 -0.52 -11.24
CA ASP A 9 -7.87 -1.67 -10.83
C ASP A 9 -6.97 -2.73 -10.19
N GLY A 10 -5.80 -2.97 -10.80
CA GLY A 10 -4.74 -3.80 -10.22
C GLY A 10 -4.28 -3.28 -8.86
N VAL A 11 -3.98 -1.98 -8.75
CA VAL A 11 -3.58 -1.36 -7.48
C VAL A 11 -4.68 -1.49 -6.43
N SER A 12 -5.94 -1.31 -6.80
CA SER A 12 -7.07 -1.43 -5.87
C SER A 12 -7.26 -2.87 -5.38
N ARG A 13 -7.07 -3.87 -6.25
CA ARG A 13 -7.10 -5.30 -5.85
C ARG A 13 -5.99 -5.64 -4.86
N GLU A 14 -4.75 -5.24 -5.17
CA GLU A 14 -3.60 -5.51 -4.29
C GLU A 14 -3.73 -4.79 -2.94
N ARG A 15 -4.26 -3.56 -2.93
CA ARG A 15 -4.57 -2.84 -1.67
C ARG A 15 -5.58 -3.58 -0.81
N LEU A 16 -6.61 -4.17 -1.41
CA LEU A 16 -7.63 -4.91 -0.68
C LEU A 16 -7.09 -6.21 -0.09
N ALA A 17 -6.19 -6.89 -0.81
CA ALA A 17 -5.46 -8.04 -0.30
C ALA A 17 -4.56 -7.63 0.89
N LEU A 18 -3.70 -6.64 0.69
CA LEU A 18 -2.78 -6.12 1.71
C LEU A 18 -3.46 -5.51 2.94
N ALA A 19 -4.73 -5.13 2.88
CA ALA A 19 -5.45 -4.56 4.01
C ALA A 19 -5.62 -5.56 5.17
N HIS A 20 -5.65 -6.85 4.88
CA HIS A 20 -5.90 -7.91 5.86
C HIS A 20 -4.59 -8.61 6.28
N ASP A 21 -3.60 -8.68 5.39
CA ASP A 21 -2.34 -9.41 5.63
C ASP A 21 -1.61 -9.03 6.93
N PRO A 22 -1.45 -7.74 7.32
CA PRO A 22 -0.74 -7.39 8.56
C PRO A 22 -1.44 -7.88 9.82
N ALA A 23 -2.78 -7.91 9.82
CA ALA A 23 -3.54 -8.40 10.97
C ALA A 23 -3.45 -9.93 11.07
N GLU A 24 -3.60 -10.62 9.94
CA GLU A 24 -3.45 -12.08 9.86
C GLU A 24 -2.05 -12.54 10.26
N LEU A 25 -1.00 -11.83 9.83
CA LEU A 25 0.39 -12.14 10.20
C LEU A 25 0.64 -11.97 11.71
N ARG A 26 0.08 -10.93 12.32
CA ARG A 26 0.16 -10.73 13.79
C ARG A 26 -0.64 -11.78 14.55
N GLU A 27 -1.79 -12.20 14.02
CA GLU A 27 -2.56 -13.32 14.58
C GLU A 27 -1.76 -14.63 14.50
N CYS A 28 -1.13 -14.92 13.36
CA CYS A 28 -0.21 -16.04 13.23
C CYS A 28 0.92 -15.98 14.27
N ALA A 29 1.50 -14.81 14.53
CA ALA A 29 2.54 -14.65 15.54
C ALA A 29 2.03 -14.98 16.95
N SER A 30 0.81 -14.55 17.27
CA SER A 30 0.12 -14.90 18.52
C SER A 30 -0.14 -16.41 18.67
N HIS A 31 -0.57 -17.06 17.58
CA HIS A 31 -0.77 -18.52 17.57
C HIS A 31 0.55 -19.27 17.76
N VAL A 32 1.63 -18.85 17.10
CA VAL A 32 2.96 -19.44 17.29
C VAL A 32 3.41 -19.28 18.74
N ALA A 33 3.27 -18.09 19.33
CA ALA A 33 3.63 -17.83 20.72
C ALA A 33 2.83 -18.70 21.71
N THR A 34 1.53 -18.86 21.47
CA THR A 34 0.65 -19.69 22.31
C THR A 34 1.02 -21.17 22.20
N ALA A 35 1.26 -21.66 20.98
CA ALA A 35 1.66 -23.04 20.73
C ALA A 35 3.03 -23.35 21.37
N THR A 36 4.00 -22.44 21.27
CA THR A 36 5.33 -22.62 21.90
C THR A 36 5.23 -22.58 23.43
N ALA A 37 4.44 -21.67 24.00
CA ALA A 37 4.22 -21.64 25.44
C ALA A 37 3.58 -22.94 25.95
N GLY A 38 2.60 -23.50 25.21
CA GLY A 38 2.00 -24.80 25.52
C GLY A 38 3.02 -25.95 25.45
N ALA A 39 3.89 -25.95 24.44
CA ALA A 39 4.96 -26.95 24.31
C ALA A 39 6.03 -26.83 25.41
N MET A 40 6.34 -25.60 25.85
CA MET A 40 7.26 -25.36 26.97
C MET A 40 6.67 -25.81 28.31
N ALA A 41 5.37 -25.63 28.50
CA ALA A 41 4.68 -26.06 29.72
C ALA A 41 4.57 -27.59 29.82
N SER A 42 4.55 -28.30 28.69
CA SER A 42 4.50 -29.76 28.65
C SER A 42 5.87 -30.42 28.68
N THR A 43 6.96 -29.64 28.60
CA THR A 43 8.32 -30.16 28.74
C THR A 43 8.66 -30.31 30.22
N GLY A 44 8.63 -31.55 30.72
CA GLY A 44 9.06 -31.92 32.07
C GLY A 44 10.51 -31.55 32.37
N ASP A 45 10.98 -31.81 33.59
CA ASP A 45 12.25 -31.27 34.12
C ASP A 45 13.50 -31.64 33.30
N GLU A 46 13.52 -32.77 32.59
CA GLU A 46 14.62 -33.14 31.70
C GLU A 46 14.67 -32.31 30.38
N GLY A 47 13.64 -31.49 30.14
CA GLY A 47 13.41 -30.75 28.90
C GLY A 47 14.08 -29.38 28.82
N ASP A 48 15.01 -29.02 29.71
CA ASP A 48 15.62 -27.68 29.77
C ASP A 48 16.18 -27.20 28.42
N VAL A 49 16.94 -28.06 27.72
CA VAL A 49 17.49 -27.75 26.40
C VAL A 49 16.38 -27.51 25.37
N LEU A 50 15.31 -28.31 25.41
CA LEU A 50 14.18 -28.16 24.51
C LEU A 50 13.40 -26.86 24.79
N ARG A 51 13.26 -26.44 26.06
CA ARG A 51 12.63 -25.16 26.39
C ARG A 51 13.42 -23.96 25.88
N VAL A 52 14.76 -24.01 25.93
CA VAL A 52 15.62 -22.95 25.37
C VAL A 52 15.44 -22.86 23.85
N GLU A 53 15.44 -23.99 23.15
CA GLU A 53 15.24 -23.99 21.70
C GLU A 53 13.83 -23.55 21.30
N LEU A 54 12.80 -23.92 22.07
CA LEU A 54 11.42 -23.47 21.84
C LEU A 54 11.28 -21.95 22.05
N ASP A 55 11.92 -21.38 23.07
CA ASP A 55 11.89 -19.92 23.27
C ASP A 55 12.63 -19.19 22.14
N ARG A 56 13.79 -19.71 21.71
CA ARG A 56 14.50 -19.17 20.54
C ARG A 56 13.65 -19.23 19.28
N PHE A 57 13.01 -20.38 19.03
CA PHE A 57 12.10 -20.57 17.91
C PHE A 57 10.98 -19.53 17.94
N ARG A 58 10.33 -19.35 19.09
CA ARG A 58 9.26 -18.37 19.30
C ARG A 58 9.68 -16.96 18.95
N VAL A 59 10.82 -16.51 19.48
CA VAL A 59 11.33 -15.14 19.27
C VAL A 59 11.65 -14.89 17.80
N VAL A 60 12.33 -15.82 17.13
CA VAL A 60 12.69 -15.68 15.71
C VAL A 60 11.46 -15.59 14.83
N HIS A 61 10.46 -16.45 15.05
CA HIS A 61 9.26 -16.49 14.21
C HIS A 61 8.34 -15.30 14.49
N ALA A 62 8.22 -14.85 15.74
CA ALA A 62 7.48 -13.63 16.05
C ALA A 62 8.08 -12.42 15.33
N HIS A 63 9.41 -12.23 15.41
CA HIS A 63 10.08 -11.15 14.71
C HIS A 63 9.96 -11.24 13.19
N ALA A 64 10.04 -12.45 12.62
CA ALA A 64 9.86 -12.62 11.18
C ALA A 64 8.45 -12.23 10.74
N LEU A 65 7.41 -12.66 11.47
CA LEU A 65 6.02 -12.34 11.16
C LEU A 65 5.72 -10.84 11.32
N ASP A 66 6.24 -10.21 12.38
CA ASP A 66 6.11 -8.76 12.58
C ASP A 66 6.80 -7.97 11.45
N ALA A 67 8.00 -8.38 11.06
CA ALA A 67 8.73 -7.73 9.97
C ALA A 67 7.98 -7.82 8.62
N VAL A 68 7.33 -8.95 8.34
CA VAL A 68 6.50 -9.11 7.14
C VAL A 68 5.23 -8.26 7.24
N ALA A 69 4.59 -8.20 8.42
CA ALA A 69 3.42 -7.37 8.65
C ALA A 69 3.73 -5.87 8.43
N ASP A 70 4.87 -5.40 8.93
CA ASP A 70 5.33 -4.03 8.74
C ASP A 70 5.68 -3.74 7.27
N ALA A 71 6.31 -4.68 6.57
CA ALA A 71 6.60 -4.55 5.15
C ALA A 71 5.32 -4.49 4.30
N ALA A 72 4.33 -5.31 4.62
CA ALA A 72 3.02 -5.29 3.98
C ALA A 72 2.30 -3.96 4.21
N GLY A 73 2.30 -3.45 5.45
CA GLY A 73 1.75 -2.11 5.76
C GLY A 73 2.45 -1.00 5.00
N ALA A 74 3.79 -1.00 4.97
CA ALA A 74 4.56 -0.01 4.23
C ALA A 74 4.34 -0.08 2.71
N LEU A 75 4.08 -1.27 2.16
CA LEU A 75 3.73 -1.44 0.75
C LEU A 75 2.34 -0.85 0.46
N ALA A 76 1.35 -1.13 1.31
CA ALA A 76 0.02 -0.55 1.21
C ALA A 76 0.09 0.99 1.20
N ASP A 77 0.82 1.61 2.14
CA ASP A 77 1.01 3.06 2.20
C ASP A 77 1.65 3.64 0.94
N ARG A 78 2.59 2.92 0.33
CA ARG A 78 3.23 3.34 -0.93
C ARG A 78 2.26 3.26 -2.11
N LEU A 79 1.41 2.23 -2.16
CA LEU A 79 0.37 2.10 -3.19
C LEU A 79 -0.68 3.22 -3.06
N ASP A 80 -1.08 3.56 -1.83
CA ASP A 80 -1.97 4.68 -1.54
C ASP A 80 -1.41 5.99 -2.07
N ARG A 81 -0.14 6.27 -1.77
CA ARG A 81 0.56 7.48 -2.23
C ARG A 81 0.66 7.54 -3.75
N SER A 82 1.05 6.44 -4.39
CA SER A 82 1.15 6.34 -5.85
C SER A 82 -0.20 6.61 -6.53
N THR A 83 -1.29 6.08 -5.97
CA THR A 83 -2.65 6.29 -6.50
C THR A 83 -3.09 7.76 -6.35
N LEU A 84 -2.78 8.39 -5.21
CA LEU A 84 -3.07 9.81 -5.00
C LEU A 84 -2.27 10.72 -5.94
N GLU A 85 -0.99 10.42 -6.13
CA GLU A 85 -0.11 11.14 -7.06
C GLU A 85 -0.63 11.02 -8.50
N ALA A 86 -0.98 9.81 -8.94
CA ALA A 86 -1.55 9.58 -10.26
C ALA A 86 -2.83 10.39 -10.49
N ARG A 87 -3.77 10.34 -9.53
CA ARG A 87 -5.02 11.11 -9.59
C ARG A 87 -4.77 12.62 -9.59
N SER A 88 -3.77 13.10 -8.85
CA SER A 88 -3.41 14.52 -8.82
C SER A 88 -2.90 15.00 -10.18
N VAL A 89 -2.10 14.18 -10.87
CA VAL A 89 -1.60 14.47 -12.22
C VAL A 89 -2.76 14.48 -13.22
N GLU A 90 -3.66 13.50 -13.16
CA GLU A 90 -4.85 13.44 -14.03
C GLU A 90 -5.73 14.68 -13.88
N LEU A 91 -5.99 15.11 -12.65
CA LEU A 91 -6.78 16.31 -12.36
C LEU A 91 -6.07 17.58 -12.85
N PHE A 92 -4.76 17.68 -12.63
CA PHE A 92 -3.95 18.82 -13.09
C PHE A 92 -3.97 18.93 -14.62
N VAL A 93 -3.76 17.81 -15.32
CA VAL A 93 -3.80 17.74 -16.78
C VAL A 93 -5.19 18.09 -17.31
N THR A 94 -6.25 17.58 -16.68
CA THR A 94 -7.64 17.88 -17.04
C THR A 94 -7.97 19.36 -16.88
N ALA A 95 -7.53 19.98 -15.77
CA ALA A 95 -7.69 21.41 -15.54
C ALA A 95 -6.93 22.25 -16.58
N GLY A 96 -5.71 21.83 -16.95
CA GLY A 96 -4.93 22.45 -18.02
C GLY A 96 -5.66 22.42 -19.36
N PHE A 97 -6.22 21.27 -19.75
CA PHE A 97 -7.02 21.17 -20.98
C PHE A 97 -8.28 22.05 -20.93
N ALA A 98 -8.98 22.11 -19.81
CA ALA A 98 -10.12 23.00 -19.64
C ALA A 98 -9.74 24.48 -19.79
N GLY A 99 -8.60 24.90 -19.23
CA GLY A 99 -8.07 26.26 -19.36
C GLY A 99 -7.68 26.62 -20.80
N VAL A 100 -7.05 25.68 -21.53
CA VAL A 100 -6.73 25.87 -22.96
C VAL A 100 -8.00 25.97 -23.80
N ALA A 101 -9.00 25.13 -23.55
CA ALA A 101 -10.28 25.19 -24.25
C ALA A 101 -10.99 26.53 -24.01
N ALA A 102 -11.04 27.01 -22.76
CA ALA A 102 -11.62 28.30 -22.41
C ALA A 102 -10.87 29.49 -23.05
N SER A 103 -9.53 29.46 -23.08
CA SER A 103 -8.73 30.51 -23.72
C SER A 103 -8.91 30.53 -25.24
N SER A 104 -9.06 29.35 -25.85
CA SER A 104 -9.32 29.22 -27.29
C SER A 104 -10.69 29.79 -27.67
N THR A 105 -11.71 29.59 -26.84
CA THR A 105 -13.04 30.18 -27.06
C THR A 105 -13.06 31.70 -26.96
N VAL A 106 -12.20 32.29 -26.12
CA VAL A 106 -12.05 33.76 -26.01
C VAL A 106 -11.33 34.33 -27.24
N ASN A 107 -10.29 33.66 -27.75
CA ASN A 107 -9.57 34.08 -28.96
C ASN A 107 -10.38 33.93 -30.27
N LEU A 108 -11.36 33.02 -30.31
CA LEU A 108 -12.30 32.87 -31.43
C LEU A 108 -13.47 33.88 -31.38
N GLY A 109 -13.63 34.58 -30.25
CA GLY A 109 -14.71 35.53 -30.02
C GLY A 109 -14.41 36.98 -30.42
N ASP A 110 -13.19 37.30 -30.86
CA ASP A 110 -12.78 38.68 -31.12
C ASP A 110 -12.39 38.92 -32.61
N PRO A 111 -13.37 39.19 -33.50
CA PRO A 111 -13.09 39.74 -34.80
C PRO A 111 -12.99 41.28 -34.68
N VAL A 112 -11.84 41.80 -34.27
CA VAL A 112 -11.57 43.24 -34.44
C VAL A 112 -10.97 43.51 -35.81
N SER A 113 -11.80 43.96 -36.75
CA SER A 113 -11.51 45.05 -37.72
C SER A 113 -12.58 45.03 -38.81
N ALA A 114 -13.43 46.04 -38.95
CA ALA A 114 -13.16 47.41 -39.40
C ALA A 114 -13.83 47.59 -40.76
N VAL A 115 -14.78 48.52 -40.83
CA VAL A 115 -15.00 49.49 -41.93
C VAL A 115 -16.26 50.27 -41.55
N ALA A 116 -16.03 51.49 -41.03
CA ALA A 116 -16.88 52.63 -41.34
C ALA A 116 -16.49 53.07 -42.78
N PRO A 117 -17.43 53.52 -43.61
CA PRO A 117 -18.12 54.80 -43.40
C PRO A 117 -19.64 54.72 -43.37
#